data_AF-A0A7X7P8K2-F1
#
_entry.id   AF-A0A7X7P8K2-F1
#
_cell.length_a   1.000
_cell.length_b   1.000
_cell.length_c   1.000
_cell.angle_alpha   90.00
_cell.angle_beta   90.00
_cell.angle_gamma   90.00
#
_symmetry.space_group_name_H-M   'P 1'
#
loop_
_entity.id
_entity.type
_entity.pdbx_description
1 polymer ?
#
loop_
_entity_poly.entity_id
_entity_poly.type
_entity_poly.pdbx_seq_one_letter_code
_entity_poly.pdbx_strand_id
1 'polypeptide(L)'
;MTKHIFIIAALLASLFIVACNEEEEELTPGIPEVSIEKKNEPVQITSFTPPPPQTVISIEKAKQYVDASAGLVLLGAKWSEEIEKAADQEKIKILNAYNLAREQVCAKVGLTGLAEYDWLTNVALKNPQNEIAFKEAGLRIK
;
A
#
# COMPACT_ATOMS: atom_id res chain seq x y z
N MET A 1 11.01 59.00 -41.84
CA MET A 1 11.31 58.98 -40.40
C MET A 1 10.80 57.65 -39.86
N THR A 2 11.70 56.66 -39.83
CA THR A 2 12.30 56.09 -38.59
C THR A 2 11.30 55.17 -37.89
N LYS A 3 11.49 53.84 -38.02
CA LYS A 3 12.13 52.97 -37.01
C LYS A 3 11.36 53.09 -35.68
N HIS A 4 10.83 52.02 -35.09
CA HIS A 4 11.62 51.00 -34.42
C HIS A 4 10.88 49.66 -34.33
N ILE A 5 11.56 48.62 -34.79
CA ILE A 5 11.28 47.22 -34.55
C ILE A 5 11.58 46.96 -33.06
N PHE A 6 10.63 46.46 -32.29
CA PHE A 6 10.89 45.97 -30.93
C PHE A 6 11.54 44.59 -31.03
N ILE A 7 12.87 44.58 -31.09
CA ILE A 7 13.73 43.44 -30.75
C ILE A 7 14.14 43.66 -29.30
N ILE A 8 13.72 42.80 -28.37
CA ILE A 8 14.55 42.35 -27.23
C ILE A 8 14.12 40.91 -26.88
N ALA A 9 14.41 39.99 -27.79
CA ALA A 9 14.62 38.59 -27.44
C ALA A 9 16.11 38.44 -27.12
N ALA A 10 16.50 38.67 -25.87
CA ALA A 10 17.86 38.41 -25.40
C ALA A 10 17.93 38.52 -23.86
N LEU A 11 17.69 37.42 -23.14
CA LEU A 11 18.34 37.23 -21.84
C LEU A 11 18.40 35.74 -21.45
N LEU A 12 18.99 34.91 -22.31
CA LEU A 12 19.39 33.52 -21.98
C LEU A 12 20.72 33.22 -22.70
N ALA A 13 21.75 34.01 -22.42
CA ALA A 13 23.11 33.75 -22.91
C ALA A 13 24.15 34.45 -22.03
N SER A 14 24.20 34.06 -20.76
CA SER A 14 25.35 34.26 -19.87
C SER A 14 25.18 33.19 -18.80
N LEU A 15 25.88 32.07 -18.85
CA LEU A 15 27.32 32.00 -18.65
C LEU A 15 27.92 30.83 -19.44
N PHE A 16 28.63 31.13 -20.52
CA PHE A 16 29.72 30.28 -21.02
C PHE A 16 31.02 31.01 -20.72
N ILE A 17 31.61 30.66 -19.59
CA ILE A 17 33.01 30.88 -19.21
C ILE A 17 33.33 29.60 -18.41
N VAL A 18 34.35 28.77 -18.65
CA VAL A 18 35.58 28.82 -19.45
C VAL A 18 35.85 27.35 -19.82
N ALA A 19 36.15 27.06 -21.08
CA ALA A 19 36.90 25.84 -21.40
C ALA A 19 38.37 26.12 -21.04
N CYS A 20 38.79 25.67 -19.87
CA CYS A 20 40.19 25.51 -19.53
C CYS A 20 40.43 24.01 -19.33
N ASN A 21 41.40 23.55 -20.09
CA ASN A 21 41.88 22.20 -20.21
C ASN A 21 42.53 21.74 -18.90
N GLU A 22 42.57 20.41 -18.72
CA GLU A 22 43.43 19.65 -17.80
C GLU A 22 43.12 19.70 -16.29
N GLU A 23 42.91 18.47 -15.79
CA GLU A 23 43.20 17.98 -14.43
C GLU A 23 42.60 18.74 -13.25
N GLU A 24 41.53 18.18 -12.64
CA GLU A 24 41.45 17.99 -11.19
C GLU A 24 40.13 17.29 -10.79
N GLU A 25 40.26 16.51 -9.73
CA GLU A 25 39.35 15.53 -9.14
C GLU A 25 38.07 16.19 -8.58
N GLU A 26 36.93 16.10 -9.28
CA GLU A 26 35.64 16.61 -8.78
C GLU A 26 34.97 15.63 -7.80
N LEU A 27 35.17 15.88 -6.51
CA LEU A 27 34.26 15.48 -5.43
C LEU A 27 32.91 16.18 -5.63
N THR A 28 32.02 15.58 -6.41
CA THR A 28 30.62 16.02 -6.45
C THR A 28 29.95 15.71 -5.10
N PRO A 29 29.22 16.65 -4.48
CA PRO A 29 28.34 16.32 -3.37
C PRO A 29 27.29 15.36 -3.92
N GLY A 30 27.36 14.10 -3.49
CA GLY A 30 26.37 13.09 -3.85
C GLY A 30 24.98 13.62 -3.51
N ILE A 31 24.20 13.89 -4.55
CA ILE A 31 22.75 14.04 -4.40
C ILE A 31 22.33 12.74 -3.70
N PRO A 32 21.80 12.76 -2.47
CA PRO A 32 21.31 11.54 -1.88
C PRO A 32 20.26 11.01 -2.85
N GLU A 33 20.48 9.81 -3.37
CA GLU A 33 19.44 9.08 -4.07
C GLU A 33 18.24 9.11 -3.14
N VAL A 34 17.24 9.90 -3.50
CA VAL A 34 15.94 9.85 -2.86
C VAL A 34 15.52 8.40 -3.05
N SER A 35 15.57 7.64 -1.96
CA SER A 35 15.15 6.25 -1.91
C SER A 35 13.78 6.19 -2.56
N ILE A 36 13.77 5.77 -3.82
CA ILE A 36 12.57 5.50 -4.59
C ILE A 36 11.83 4.49 -3.73
N GLU A 37 10.67 4.92 -3.25
CA GLU A 37 9.64 4.18 -2.52
C GLU A 37 10.08 2.78 -2.09
N LYS A 38 10.20 2.57 -0.78
CA LYS A 38 10.29 1.24 -0.17
C LYS A 38 9.30 0.32 -0.90
N LYS A 39 9.84 -0.48 -1.84
CA LYS A 39 9.05 -1.22 -2.81
C LYS A 39 8.06 -2.02 -2.00
N ASN A 40 6.77 -1.85 -2.25
CA ASN A 40 5.71 -2.60 -1.60
C ASN A 40 5.80 -4.04 -2.10
N GLU A 41 6.83 -4.77 -1.66
CA GLU A 41 7.05 -6.15 -2.05
C GLU A 41 5.89 -6.99 -1.51
N PRO A 42 5.33 -7.89 -2.33
CA PRO A 42 4.32 -8.81 -1.86
C PRO A 42 4.86 -9.62 -0.67
N VAL A 43 4.06 -9.70 0.40
CA VAL A 43 4.36 -10.57 1.54
C VAL A 43 4.01 -11.99 1.14
N GLN A 44 4.84 -12.95 1.54
CA GLN A 44 4.56 -14.37 1.33
C GLN A 44 3.28 -14.76 2.08
N ILE A 45 2.28 -15.25 1.35
CA ILE A 45 1.05 -15.79 1.92
C ILE A 45 1.30 -17.26 2.25
N THR A 46 1.27 -17.61 3.53
CA THR A 46 1.39 -19.00 4.00
C THR A 46 0.01 -19.66 4.06
N SER A 47 -0.03 -21.00 4.12
CA SER A 47 -1.27 -21.73 4.29
C SER A 47 -1.75 -21.62 5.75
N PHE A 48 -3.04 -21.35 5.93
CA PHE A 48 -3.67 -21.31 7.25
C PHE A 48 -4.28 -22.67 7.61
N THR A 49 -4.04 -23.14 8.84
CA THR A 49 -4.76 -24.29 9.41
C THR A 49 -5.62 -23.78 10.56
N PRO A 50 -6.96 -23.87 10.47
CA PRO A 50 -7.84 -23.31 11.48
C PRO A 50 -7.68 -24.06 12.81
N PRO A 51 -7.45 -23.34 13.93
CA PRO A 51 -7.43 -23.97 15.24
C PRO A 51 -8.87 -24.27 15.72
N PRO A 52 -9.03 -25.02 16.82
CA PRO A 52 -10.35 -25.33 17.38
C PRO A 52 -11.19 -24.07 17.66
N PRO A 53 -12.54 -24.11 17.52
CA PRO A 53 -13.40 -22.93 17.71
C PRO A 53 -13.28 -22.23 19.06
N GLN A 54 -12.96 -22.99 20.12
CA GLN A 54 -12.79 -22.50 21.49
C GLN A 54 -11.43 -21.85 21.75
N THR A 55 -10.56 -21.75 20.74
CA THR A 55 -9.24 -21.12 20.88
C THR A 55 -9.38 -19.67 21.34
N VAL A 56 -8.67 -19.33 22.43
CA VAL A 56 -8.53 -17.96 22.92
C VAL A 56 -7.40 -17.28 22.16
N ILE A 57 -7.68 -16.14 21.53
CA ILE A 57 -6.69 -15.38 20.78
C ILE A 57 -5.97 -14.35 21.66
N SER A 58 -4.76 -13.96 21.27
CA SER A 58 -4.06 -12.86 21.92
C SER A 58 -4.66 -11.50 21.53
N ILE A 59 -4.41 -10.49 22.36
CA ILE A 59 -4.73 -9.09 22.04
C ILE A 59 -4.05 -8.62 20.74
N GLU A 60 -2.84 -9.09 20.47
CA GLU A 60 -2.12 -8.80 19.23
C GLU A 60 -2.88 -9.34 18.01
N LYS A 61 -3.30 -10.61 18.05
CA LYS A 61 -4.08 -11.21 16.95
C LYS A 61 -5.40 -10.46 16.73
N ALA A 62 -6.04 -10.00 17.80
CA ALA A 62 -7.24 -9.17 17.71
C ALA A 62 -6.96 -7.80 17.06
N LYS A 63 -5.81 -7.17 17.33
CA LYS A 63 -5.39 -5.91 16.66
C LYS A 63 -5.13 -6.14 15.17
N GLN A 64 -4.43 -7.21 14.82
CA GLN A 64 -4.19 -7.59 13.41
C GLN A 64 -5.52 -7.77 12.65
N TYR A 65 -6.53 -8.37 13.29
CA TYR A 65 -7.87 -8.48 12.72
C TYR A 65 -8.55 -7.12 12.49
N VAL A 66 -8.48 -6.20 13.46
CA VAL A 66 -9.07 -4.87 13.33
C VAL A 66 -8.39 -4.08 12.22
N ASP A 67 -7.06 -4.12 12.15
CA ASP A 67 -6.27 -3.47 11.11
C ASP A 67 -6.56 -4.06 9.72
N ALA A 68 -6.64 -5.39 9.61
CA ALA A 68 -7.06 -6.07 8.37
C ALA A 68 -8.47 -5.64 7.96
N SER A 69 -9.42 -5.58 8.89
CA SER A 69 -10.81 -5.17 8.61
C SER A 69 -10.87 -3.75 8.04
N ALA A 70 -10.15 -2.80 8.65
CA ALA A 70 -10.07 -1.44 8.14
C ALA A 70 -9.42 -1.38 6.74
N GLY A 71 -8.32 -2.10 6.54
CA GLY A 71 -7.63 -2.18 5.26
C GLY A 71 -8.51 -2.78 4.15
N LEU A 72 -9.27 -3.82 4.44
CA LEU A 72 -10.17 -4.47 3.49
C LEU A 72 -11.34 -3.56 3.09
N VAL A 73 -11.89 -2.77 4.03
CA VAL A 73 -12.91 -1.76 3.72
C VAL A 73 -12.36 -0.70 2.77
N LEU A 74 -11.17 -0.17 3.04
CA LEU A 74 -10.53 0.83 2.17
C LEU A 74 -10.19 0.25 0.78
N LEU A 75 -9.71 -0.99 0.73
CA LEU A 75 -9.44 -1.68 -0.52
C LEU A 75 -10.72 -1.87 -1.34
N GLY A 76 -11.81 -2.32 -0.70
CA GLY A 76 -13.12 -2.46 -1.35
C GLY A 76 -13.63 -1.14 -1.92
N ALA A 77 -13.57 -0.06 -1.16
CA ALA A 77 -13.98 1.27 -1.61
C ALA A 77 -13.16 1.78 -2.81
N LYS A 78 -11.86 1.45 -2.88
CA LYS A 78 -10.99 1.83 -4.00
C LYS A 78 -11.30 1.05 -5.29
N TRP A 79 -11.66 -0.23 -5.17
CA TRP A 79 -11.81 -1.13 -6.31
C TRP A 79 -13.25 -1.30 -6.79
N SER A 80 -14.25 -0.93 -5.98
CA SER A 80 -15.66 -1.17 -6.27
C SER A 80 -16.10 -0.59 -7.61
N GLU A 81 -15.74 0.66 -7.89
CA GLU A 81 -16.11 1.36 -9.13
C GLU A 81 -15.48 0.70 -10.37
N GLU A 82 -14.23 0.26 -10.27
CA GLU A 82 -13.51 -0.40 -11.36
C GLU A 82 -14.13 -1.78 -11.67
N ILE A 83 -14.46 -2.54 -10.63
CA ILE A 83 -15.11 -3.86 -10.76
C ILE A 83 -16.52 -3.73 -11.36
N GLU A 84 -17.26 -2.68 -11.01
CA GLU A 84 -18.62 -2.44 -11.50
C GLU A 84 -18.63 -2.05 -12.97
N LYS A 85 -17.65 -1.26 -13.43
CA LYS A 85 -17.59 -0.73 -14.80
C LYS A 85 -16.91 -1.66 -15.80
N ALA A 86 -16.18 -2.67 -15.33
CA ALA A 86 -15.42 -3.57 -16.20
C ALA A 86 -16.31 -4.49 -17.04
N ALA A 87 -15.91 -4.70 -18.30
CA ALA A 87 -16.52 -5.72 -19.17
C ALA A 87 -16.15 -7.14 -18.71
N ASP A 88 -16.96 -8.15 -19.05
CA ASP A 88 -16.88 -9.50 -18.46
C ASP A 88 -15.46 -10.12 -18.39
N GLN A 89 -14.69 -10.08 -19.48
CA GLN A 89 -13.33 -10.66 -19.49
C GLN A 89 -12.33 -9.85 -18.66
N GLU A 90 -12.47 -8.53 -18.64
CA GLU A 90 -11.63 -7.63 -17.85
C GLU A 90 -11.98 -7.73 -16.36
N LYS A 91 -13.27 -7.85 -16.06
CA LYS A 91 -13.79 -8.03 -14.71
C LYS A 91 -13.20 -9.26 -14.03
N ILE A 92 -13.01 -10.37 -14.74
CA ILE A 92 -12.34 -11.57 -14.20
C ILE A 92 -10.90 -11.23 -13.77
N LYS A 93 -10.16 -10.49 -14.59
CA LYS A 93 -8.77 -10.10 -14.27
C LYS A 93 -8.72 -9.18 -13.06
N ILE A 94 -9.61 -8.20 -13.01
CA ILE A 94 -9.72 -7.26 -11.88
C ILE A 94 -10.11 -8.01 -10.61
N LEU A 95 -11.09 -8.91 -10.66
CA LEU A 95 -11.49 -9.71 -9.49
C LEU A 95 -10.36 -10.61 -8.97
N ASN A 96 -9.57 -11.20 -9.86
CA ASN A 96 -8.40 -11.99 -9.46
C ASN A 96 -7.34 -11.11 -8.78
N ALA A 97 -7.05 -9.93 -9.34
CA ALA A 97 -6.12 -8.98 -8.74
C ALA A 97 -6.63 -8.43 -7.40
N TYR A 98 -7.94 -8.17 -7.30
CA TYR A 98 -8.62 -7.75 -6.08
C TYR A 98 -8.50 -8.81 -4.97
N ASN A 99 -8.74 -10.08 -5.31
CA ASN A 99 -8.59 -11.19 -4.36
C ASN A 99 -7.15 -11.30 -3.85
N LEU A 100 -6.16 -11.20 -4.74
CA LEU A 100 -4.76 -11.18 -4.32
C LEU A 100 -4.45 -9.96 -3.43
N ALA A 101 -5.01 -8.79 -3.74
CA ALA A 101 -4.84 -7.60 -2.92
C ALA A 101 -5.44 -7.77 -1.51
N ARG A 102 -6.60 -8.45 -1.38
CA ARG A 102 -7.20 -8.78 -0.08
C ARG A 102 -6.29 -9.68 0.76
N GLU A 103 -5.72 -10.71 0.13
CA GLU A 103 -4.73 -11.59 0.77
C GLU A 103 -3.54 -10.78 1.29
N GLN A 104 -3.00 -9.89 0.46
CA GLN A 104 -1.87 -9.03 0.80
C GLN A 104 -2.18 -8.04 1.92
N VAL A 105 -3.39 -7.47 1.98
CA VAL A 105 -3.83 -6.63 3.10
C VAL A 105 -3.75 -7.40 4.42
N CYS A 106 -4.27 -8.63 4.44
CA CYS A 106 -4.22 -9.49 5.62
C CYS A 106 -2.78 -9.88 5.99
N ALA A 107 -1.98 -10.26 5.00
CA ALA A 107 -0.58 -10.66 5.21
C ALA A 107 0.29 -9.52 5.75
N LYS A 108 0.10 -8.29 5.26
CA LYS A 108 0.86 -7.11 5.69
C LYS A 108 0.65 -6.73 7.15
N VAL A 109 -0.50 -7.10 7.74
CA VAL A 109 -0.78 -6.89 9.16
C VAL A 109 -0.45 -8.13 10.01
N GLY A 110 0.17 -9.18 9.43
CA GLY A 110 0.63 -10.35 10.17
C GLY A 110 -0.38 -11.50 10.28
N LEU A 111 -1.45 -11.49 9.45
CA LEU A 111 -2.33 -12.64 9.30
C LEU A 111 -1.82 -13.58 8.19
N THR A 112 -2.25 -14.82 8.24
CA THR A 112 -1.96 -15.87 7.26
C THR A 112 -2.92 -15.76 6.06
N GLY A 113 -3.02 -14.55 5.51
CA GLY A 113 -3.95 -14.23 4.44
C GLY A 113 -5.42 -14.18 4.88
N LEU A 114 -6.29 -14.25 3.88
CA LEU A 114 -7.73 -14.10 4.01
C LEU A 114 -8.36 -15.28 4.75
N ALA A 115 -7.78 -16.47 4.65
CA ALA A 115 -8.28 -17.65 5.36
C ALA A 115 -8.25 -17.49 6.89
N GLU A 116 -7.18 -16.90 7.44
CA GLU A 116 -7.13 -16.60 8.88
C GLU A 116 -8.10 -15.47 9.25
N TYR A 117 -8.21 -14.43 8.41
CA TYR A 117 -9.19 -13.36 8.59
C TYR A 117 -10.63 -13.90 8.65
N ASP A 118 -10.99 -14.80 7.74
CA ASP A 118 -12.31 -15.40 7.69
C ASP A 118 -12.59 -16.29 8.91
N TRP A 119 -11.58 -17.01 9.42
CA TRP A 119 -11.71 -17.75 10.68
C TRP A 119 -11.90 -16.81 11.87
N LEU A 120 -11.16 -15.71 11.94
CA LEU A 120 -11.32 -14.70 12.99
C LEU A 120 -12.73 -14.11 12.97
N THR A 121 -13.23 -13.75 11.78
CA THR A 121 -14.57 -13.19 11.55
C THR A 121 -15.68 -14.17 11.92
N ASN A 122 -15.58 -15.41 11.44
CA ASN A 122 -16.71 -16.35 11.48
C ASN A 122 -16.70 -17.27 12.70
N VAL A 123 -15.55 -17.42 13.36
CA VAL A 123 -15.34 -18.36 14.47
C VAL A 123 -14.85 -17.62 15.72
N ALA A 124 -13.68 -16.98 15.66
CA ALA A 124 -13.06 -16.41 16.86
C ALA A 124 -13.88 -15.30 17.50
N LEU A 125 -14.51 -14.45 16.67
CA LEU A 125 -15.36 -13.33 17.10
C LEU A 125 -16.63 -13.80 17.82
N LYS A 126 -17.08 -15.03 17.56
CA LYS A 126 -18.25 -15.64 18.22
C LYS A 126 -17.89 -16.35 19.52
N ASN A 127 -16.60 -16.56 19.81
CA ASN A 127 -16.16 -17.15 21.07
C ASN A 127 -16.20 -16.07 22.18
N PRO A 128 -17.05 -16.23 23.22
CA PRO A 128 -17.18 -15.23 24.30
C PRO A 128 -15.86 -14.95 25.03
N GLN A 129 -14.93 -15.92 25.05
CA GLN A 129 -13.63 -15.74 25.69
C GLN A 129 -12.73 -14.72 24.97
N ASN A 130 -13.02 -14.41 23.70
CA ASN A 130 -12.26 -13.44 22.90
C ASN A 130 -12.85 -12.03 22.94
N GLU A 131 -14.00 -11.83 23.58
CA GLU A 131 -14.72 -10.55 23.57
C GLU A 131 -13.86 -9.38 24.10
N ILE A 132 -13.17 -9.61 25.21
CA ILE A 132 -12.28 -8.61 25.83
C ILE A 132 -11.13 -8.25 24.88
N ALA A 133 -10.47 -9.25 24.30
CA ALA A 133 -9.36 -9.03 23.38
C ALA A 133 -9.80 -8.20 22.16
N PHE A 134 -10.95 -8.49 21.56
CA PHE A 134 -11.46 -7.70 20.44
C PHE A 134 -11.86 -6.28 20.85
N LYS A 135 -12.53 -6.09 22.00
CA LYS A 135 -12.89 -4.76 22.51
C LYS A 135 -11.67 -3.89 22.78
N GLU A 136 -10.65 -4.47 23.40
CA GLU A 136 -9.37 -3.80 23.68
C GLU A 136 -8.57 -3.52 22.40
N ALA A 137 -8.70 -4.38 21.38
CA ALA A 137 -8.13 -4.14 20.06
C ALA A 137 -8.84 -3.01 19.29
N GLY A 138 -9.91 -2.43 19.84
CA GLY A 138 -10.64 -1.33 19.22
C GLY A 138 -11.80 -1.77 18.34
N LEU A 139 -12.18 -3.07 18.35
CA LEU A 139 -13.38 -3.52 17.66
C LEU A 139 -14.60 -2.86 18.31
N ARG A 140 -15.35 -2.10 17.50
CA ARG A 140 -16.63 -1.51 17.88
C ARG A 140 -17.71 -2.25 17.10
N ILE A 141 -18.40 -3.18 17.76
CA ILE A 141 -19.61 -3.79 17.21
C ILE A 141 -20.69 -2.70 17.26
N LYS A 142 -21.17 -2.29 16.09
CA LYS A 142 -22.35 -1.41 15.98
C LYS A 142 -23.61 -2.26 15.94
#